data_AF-A0A3M1CIT0-F1
#
_entry.id   AF-A0A3M1CIT0-F1
#
_cell.length_a   1.000
_cell.length_b   1.000
_cell.length_c   1.000
_cell.angle_alpha   90.00
_cell.angle_beta   90.00
_cell.angle_gamma   90.00
#
_symmetry.space_group_name_H-M   'P 1'
#
loop_
_entity.id
_entity.type
_entity.pdbx_description
1 polymer ?
#
loop_
_entity_poly.entity_id
_entity_poly.type
_entity_poly.pdbx_seq_one_letter_code
_entity_poly.pdbx_strand_id
1 'polypeptide(L)'
;EAFETAVAAARALGWDLRPVWRSRLAPTEARPWNELLRDADADTVTVLLDEAARLLPGNLAAEEEGGLLPSTVSGQVLSSFLERLATMPGVGGACILAGLDSPVVRHRNLALRALAAWSQDRWPSGAHERVARMAADDPAPSVRAGAAAAWGEVAEA
;
A
#
# COMPACT_ATOMS: atom_id res chain seq x y z
N GLU A 1 -13.64 17.82 -16.18
CA GLU A 1 -13.81 19.16 -15.58
C GLU A 1 -15.01 19.27 -14.63
N ALA A 2 -16.26 19.14 -15.08
CA ALA A 2 -17.43 19.38 -14.21
C ALA A 2 -17.44 18.59 -12.89
N PHE A 3 -17.05 17.31 -12.94
CA PHE A 3 -16.96 16.48 -11.72
C PHE A 3 -15.87 16.95 -10.75
N GLU A 4 -14.73 17.42 -11.26
CA GLU A 4 -13.63 17.95 -10.43
C GLU A 4 -14.03 19.21 -9.69
N THR A 5 -14.68 20.11 -10.42
CA THR A 5 -15.22 21.34 -9.85
C THR A 5 -16.26 21.04 -8.77
N ALA A 6 -17.13 20.04 -9.00
CA ALA A 6 -18.11 19.61 -8.01
C ALA A 6 -17.46 18.99 -6.77
N VAL A 7 -16.44 18.14 -6.93
CA VAL A 7 -15.66 17.56 -5.82
C VAL A 7 -14.97 18.66 -5.01
N ALA A 8 -14.32 19.62 -5.68
CA ALA A 8 -13.65 20.73 -5.01
C ALA A 8 -14.64 21.60 -4.23
N ALA A 9 -15.79 21.93 -4.82
CA ALA A 9 -16.84 22.69 -4.14
C ALA A 9 -17.41 21.93 -2.94
N ALA A 10 -17.72 20.65 -3.09
CA ALA A 10 -18.23 19.83 -2.00
C ALA A 10 -17.22 19.70 -0.83
N ARG A 11 -15.92 19.57 -1.13
CA ARG A 11 -14.86 19.61 -0.11
C ARG A 11 -14.80 20.93 0.61
N ALA A 12 -14.86 22.04 -0.12
CA ALA A 12 -14.87 23.38 0.48
C ALA A 12 -16.07 23.59 1.42
N LEU A 13 -17.19 22.90 1.15
CA LEU A 13 -18.38 22.88 1.99
C LEU A 13 -18.34 21.84 3.12
N GLY A 14 -17.25 21.07 3.25
CA GLY A 14 -17.09 20.04 4.28
C GLY A 14 -17.98 18.80 4.08
N TRP A 15 -18.45 18.54 2.85
CA TRP A 15 -19.28 17.38 2.57
C TRP A 15 -18.47 16.08 2.56
N ASP A 16 -19.07 15.03 3.12
CA ASP A 16 -18.51 13.69 3.04
C ASP A 16 -18.69 13.10 1.64
N LEU A 17 -17.59 13.04 0.89
CA LEU A 17 -17.56 12.48 -0.47
C LEU A 17 -17.29 10.98 -0.50
N ARG A 18 -17.06 10.31 0.64
CA ARG A 18 -16.77 8.86 0.66
C ARG A 18 -17.85 8.02 -0.01
N PRO A 19 -19.17 8.27 0.16
CA PRO A 19 -20.20 7.51 -0.55
C PRO A 19 -20.12 7.66 -2.07
N VAL A 20 -19.73 8.84 -2.56
CA VAL A 20 -19.58 9.13 -4.00
C VAL A 20 -18.37 8.40 -4.57
N TRP A 21 -17.25 8.38 -3.85
CA TRP A 21 -16.08 7.65 -4.30
C TRP A 21 -16.27 6.13 -4.22
N ARG A 22 -16.96 5.64 -3.18
CA ARG A 22 -17.24 4.22 -3.00
C ARG A 22 -18.14 3.67 -4.10
N SER A 23 -19.14 4.43 -4.57
CA SER A 23 -20.00 4.03 -5.70
C SER A 23 -19.28 3.98 -7.05
N ARG A 24 -18.07 4.55 -7.11
CA ARG A 24 -17.23 4.60 -8.31
C ARG A 24 -16.05 3.63 -8.26
N LEU A 25 -15.94 2.80 -7.22
CA LEU A 25 -14.91 1.75 -7.18
C LEU A 25 -15.05 0.84 -8.41
N ALA A 26 -13.98 0.75 -9.18
CA ALA A 26 -13.91 -0.08 -10.38
C ALA A 26 -12.50 -0.70 -10.50
N PRO A 27 -12.39 -1.91 -11.08
CA PRO A 27 -11.08 -2.56 -11.30
C PRO A 27 -10.20 -1.84 -12.32
N THR A 28 -10.75 -0.86 -13.04
CA THR A 28 -10.09 -0.10 -14.09
C THR A 28 -9.62 1.29 -13.64
N GLU A 29 -9.94 1.70 -12.40
CA GLU A 29 -9.62 3.05 -11.92
C GLU A 29 -9.00 3.03 -10.52
N ALA A 30 -7.75 3.48 -10.40
CA ALA A 30 -7.06 3.60 -9.11
C ALA A 30 -7.54 4.82 -8.30
N ARG A 31 -8.03 5.86 -8.98
CA ARG A 31 -8.33 7.14 -8.35
C ARG A 31 -9.38 7.06 -7.22
N PRO A 32 -10.54 6.39 -7.39
CA PRO A 32 -11.50 6.24 -6.30
C PRO A 32 -10.88 5.65 -5.02
N TRP A 33 -9.97 4.68 -5.16
CA TRP A 33 -9.22 4.12 -4.03
C TRP A 33 -8.35 5.17 -3.34
N ASN A 34 -7.59 5.95 -4.09
CA ASN A 34 -6.71 7.00 -3.55
C ASN A 34 -7.51 8.07 -2.80
N GLU A 35 -8.68 8.42 -3.32
CA GLU A 35 -9.57 9.40 -2.71
C GLU A 35 -10.19 8.86 -1.40
N LEU A 36 -10.54 7.58 -1.36
CA LEU A 36 -11.02 6.92 -0.14
C LEU A 36 -9.93 6.75 0.91
N LEU A 37 -8.69 6.47 0.49
CA LEU A 37 -7.54 6.27 1.39
C LEU A 37 -6.95 7.56 1.94
N ARG A 38 -7.19 8.72 1.30
CA ARG A 38 -6.54 10.00 1.67
C ARG A 38 -6.69 10.38 3.14
N ASP A 39 -7.85 10.11 3.74
CA ASP A 39 -8.15 10.45 5.12
C ASP A 39 -8.76 9.28 5.91
N ALA A 40 -8.58 8.04 5.41
CA ALA A 40 -9.11 6.83 6.03
C ALA A 40 -8.46 6.52 7.38
N ASP A 41 -9.25 6.25 8.42
CA ASP A 41 -8.73 5.64 9.65
C ASP A 41 -8.41 4.14 9.45
N ALA A 42 -7.88 3.49 10.49
CA ALA A 42 -7.50 2.07 10.45
C ALA A 42 -8.68 1.15 10.10
N ASP A 43 -9.88 1.45 10.64
CA ASP A 43 -11.09 0.67 10.40
C ASP A 43 -11.53 0.80 8.94
N THR A 44 -11.50 2.03 8.41
CA THR A 44 -11.81 2.31 7.01
C THR A 44 -10.81 1.62 6.09
N VAL A 45 -9.51 1.67 6.38
CA VAL A 45 -8.48 0.98 5.58
C VAL A 45 -8.70 -0.52 5.58
N THR A 46 -9.07 -1.11 6.72
CA THR A 46 -9.36 -2.55 6.82
C THR A 46 -10.52 -2.93 5.89
N VAL A 47 -11.61 -2.17 5.92
CA VAL A 47 -12.75 -2.38 5.01
C VAL A 47 -12.34 -2.23 3.55
N LEU A 48 -11.53 -1.21 3.22
CA LEU A 48 -11.07 -0.99 1.86
C LEU A 48 -10.14 -2.11 1.37
N LEU A 49 -9.32 -2.71 2.24
CA LEU A 49 -8.48 -3.86 1.90
C LEU A 49 -9.34 -5.08 1.51
N ASP A 50 -10.41 -5.34 2.26
CA ASP A 50 -11.36 -6.42 1.94
C ASP A 50 -12.08 -6.15 0.62
N GLU A 51 -12.46 -4.89 0.36
CA GLU A 51 -13.06 -4.50 -0.92
C GLU A 51 -12.07 -4.66 -2.08
N ALA A 52 -10.81 -4.28 -1.89
CA ALA A 52 -9.77 -4.40 -2.90
C ALA A 52 -9.54 -5.87 -3.26
N ALA A 53 -9.47 -6.76 -2.27
CA ALA A 53 -9.34 -8.19 -2.47
C ALA A 53 -10.50 -8.81 -3.27
N ARG A 54 -11.71 -8.22 -3.17
CA ARG A 54 -12.91 -8.70 -3.89
C ARG A 54 -13.05 -8.10 -5.29
N LEU A 55 -12.67 -6.83 -5.47
CA LEU A 55 -12.97 -6.07 -6.68
C LEU A 55 -11.83 -6.04 -7.69
N LEU A 56 -10.58 -6.15 -7.23
CA LEU A 56 -9.43 -6.06 -8.12
C LEU A 56 -9.09 -7.43 -8.73
N PRO A 57 -8.76 -7.49 -10.02
CA PRO A 57 -8.35 -8.72 -10.68
C PRO A 57 -6.95 -9.12 -10.21
N GLY A 58 -6.78 -10.42 -9.96
CA GLY A 58 -5.49 -10.99 -9.52
C GLY A 58 -5.17 -10.69 -8.05
N ASN A 59 -3.93 -10.94 -7.66
CA ASN A 59 -3.43 -10.51 -6.34
C ASN A 59 -2.87 -9.09 -6.45
N LEU A 60 -2.91 -8.31 -5.36
CA LEU A 60 -2.43 -6.91 -5.36
C LEU A 60 -0.95 -6.75 -5.77
N ALA A 61 -0.14 -7.80 -5.61
CA ALA A 61 1.29 -7.82 -5.93
C ALA A 61 1.60 -8.36 -7.34
N ALA A 62 0.59 -8.85 -8.07
CA ALA A 62 0.78 -9.50 -9.34
C ALA A 62 0.85 -8.41 -10.42
N GLU A 63 2.06 -8.05 -10.79
CA GLU A 63 2.31 -7.36 -12.04
C GLU A 63 3.05 -8.30 -13.01
N GLU A 64 2.75 -8.17 -14.30
CA GLU A 64 3.41 -8.94 -15.35
C GLU A 64 4.91 -8.62 -15.40
N GLU A 65 5.68 -9.66 -15.71
CA GLU A 65 7.13 -9.69 -15.77
C GLU A 65 7.63 -8.79 -16.91
N GLY A 66 7.81 -7.49 -16.63
CA GLY A 66 8.24 -6.52 -17.64
C GLY A 66 8.22 -5.11 -17.09
N GLY A 67 9.27 -4.71 -16.38
CA GLY A 67 9.41 -3.48 -15.57
C GLY A 67 9.36 -2.13 -16.30
N LEU A 68 8.55 -2.01 -17.36
CA LEU A 68 8.36 -0.82 -18.19
C LEU A 68 6.88 -0.57 -18.57
N LEU A 69 5.95 -1.46 -18.25
CA LEU A 69 4.52 -1.29 -18.54
C LEU A 69 3.81 -0.39 -17.51
N PRO A 70 2.74 0.32 -17.92
CA PRO A 70 2.00 1.21 -17.02
C PRO A 70 1.54 0.43 -15.80
N SER A 71 1.87 0.95 -14.61
CA SER A 71 1.44 0.39 -13.32
C SER A 71 -0.01 -0.03 -13.41
N THR A 72 -0.27 -1.33 -13.24
CA THR A 72 -1.62 -1.87 -13.28
C THR A 72 -2.48 -1.14 -12.26
N VAL A 73 -3.80 -1.13 -12.43
CA VAL A 73 -4.68 -0.53 -11.41
C VAL A 73 -4.45 -1.19 -10.05
N SER A 74 -4.28 -2.52 -10.02
CA SER A 74 -3.92 -3.27 -8.81
C SER A 74 -2.61 -2.79 -8.18
N GLY A 75 -1.54 -2.57 -8.97
CA GLY A 75 -0.27 -2.05 -8.47
C GLY A 75 -0.34 -0.60 -7.98
N GLN A 76 -1.12 0.26 -8.65
CA GLN A 76 -1.36 1.62 -8.18
C GLN A 76 -2.12 1.62 -6.85
N VAL A 77 -3.16 0.79 -6.72
CA VAL A 77 -3.94 0.65 -5.50
C VAL A 77 -3.07 0.06 -4.37
N LEU A 78 -2.27 -0.97 -4.64
CA LEU A 78 -1.30 -1.52 -3.69
C LEU A 78 -0.34 -0.43 -3.18
N SER A 79 0.23 0.38 -4.08
CA SER A 79 1.11 1.48 -3.70
C SER A 79 0.43 2.45 -2.73
N SER A 80 -0.82 2.83 -3.00
CA SER A 80 -1.57 3.74 -2.14
C SER A 80 -1.93 3.14 -0.79
N PHE A 81 -2.25 1.83 -0.72
CA PHE A 81 -2.38 1.14 0.56
C PHE A 81 -1.07 1.13 1.34
N LEU A 82 0.05 0.73 0.73
CA LEU A 82 1.35 0.67 1.42
C LEU A 82 1.79 2.06 1.93
N GLU A 83 1.53 3.12 1.17
CA GLU A 83 1.77 4.50 1.62
C GLU A 83 0.92 4.85 2.84
N ARG A 84 -0.35 4.44 2.85
CA ARG A 84 -1.26 4.68 3.99
C ARG A 84 -0.87 3.87 5.22
N LEU A 85 -0.46 2.62 5.03
CA LEU A 85 -0.14 1.70 6.12
C LEU A 85 1.07 2.14 6.95
N ALA A 86 1.98 2.96 6.40
CA ALA A 86 3.10 3.49 7.17
C ALA A 86 2.68 4.25 8.44
N THR A 87 1.48 4.83 8.48
CA THR A 87 0.95 5.53 9.66
C THR A 87 -0.02 4.68 10.50
N MET A 88 -0.15 3.37 10.21
CA MET A 88 -1.12 2.46 10.83
C MET A 88 -0.50 1.13 11.30
N PRO A 89 0.26 1.15 12.41
CA PRO A 89 0.93 -0.05 12.90
C PRO A 89 0.00 -1.24 13.15
N GLY A 90 0.31 -2.39 12.53
CA GLY A 90 -0.42 -3.65 12.70
C GLY A 90 -1.70 -3.78 11.86
N VAL A 91 -1.99 -2.84 10.96
CA VAL A 91 -3.10 -2.91 10.02
C VAL A 91 -2.62 -3.44 8.66
N GLY A 92 -3.44 -4.23 7.96
CA GLY A 92 -3.14 -4.59 6.57
C GLY A 92 -1.92 -5.49 6.37
N GLY A 93 -1.64 -6.39 7.31
CA GLY A 93 -0.50 -7.30 7.25
C GLY A 93 -0.38 -8.09 5.93
N ALA A 94 -1.50 -8.58 5.39
CA ALA A 94 -1.50 -9.25 4.08
C ALA A 94 -1.05 -8.33 2.94
N CYS A 95 -1.41 -7.04 2.98
CA CYS A 95 -0.98 -6.05 2.00
C CYS A 95 0.51 -5.74 2.11
N ILE A 96 1.05 -5.67 3.35
CA ILE A 96 2.49 -5.53 3.57
C ILE A 96 3.25 -6.73 2.99
N LEU A 97 2.81 -7.96 3.29
CA LEU A 97 3.44 -9.16 2.77
C LEU A 97 3.39 -9.22 1.24
N ALA A 98 2.25 -8.85 0.64
CA ALA A 98 2.12 -8.71 -0.81
C ALA A 98 3.12 -7.67 -1.36
N GLY A 99 3.28 -6.53 -0.69
CA GLY A 99 4.27 -5.53 -1.07
C GLY A 99 5.72 -6.02 -1.00
N LEU A 100 6.07 -6.83 0.01
CA LEU A 100 7.41 -7.44 0.14
C LEU A 100 7.68 -8.50 -0.93
N ASP A 101 6.68 -9.31 -1.26
CA ASP A 101 6.79 -10.38 -2.26
C ASP A 101 6.63 -9.88 -3.72
N SER A 102 6.31 -8.59 -3.90
CA SER A 102 6.07 -7.98 -5.22
C SER A 102 7.35 -7.93 -6.09
N PRO A 103 7.26 -8.22 -7.40
CA PRO A 103 8.37 -8.07 -8.34
C PRO A 103 8.77 -6.60 -8.56
N VAL A 104 7.86 -5.66 -8.29
CA VAL A 104 8.08 -4.22 -8.42
C VAL A 104 8.87 -3.65 -7.24
N VAL A 105 10.04 -3.08 -7.54
CA VAL A 105 10.96 -2.47 -6.55
C VAL A 105 10.28 -1.41 -5.69
N ARG A 106 9.39 -0.58 -6.27
CA ARG A 106 8.65 0.45 -5.53
C ARG A 106 7.77 -0.17 -4.43
N HIS A 107 7.04 -1.24 -4.71
CA HIS A 107 6.17 -1.88 -3.71
C HIS A 107 6.99 -2.43 -2.55
N ARG A 108 8.13 -3.09 -2.84
CA ARG A 108 9.03 -3.61 -1.80
C ARG A 108 9.55 -2.48 -0.91
N ASN A 109 10.01 -1.37 -1.50
CA ASN A 109 10.45 -0.21 -0.72
C ASN A 109 9.33 0.44 0.09
N LEU A 110 8.11 0.52 -0.43
CA LEU A 110 6.97 1.06 0.31
C LEU A 110 6.59 0.17 1.49
N ALA A 111 6.59 -1.15 1.31
CA ALA A 111 6.35 -2.11 2.39
C ALA A 111 7.43 -2.04 3.47
N LEU A 112 8.70 -1.98 3.08
CA LEU A 112 9.83 -1.79 4.01
C LEU A 112 9.71 -0.48 4.79
N ARG A 113 9.34 0.63 4.12
CA ARG A 113 9.12 1.91 4.78
C ARG A 113 7.96 1.85 5.79
N ALA A 114 6.88 1.15 5.46
CA ALA A 114 5.79 0.96 6.39
C ALA A 114 6.23 0.15 7.62
N LEU A 115 6.97 -0.94 7.42
CA LEU A 115 7.53 -1.74 8.50
C LEU A 115 8.52 -0.96 9.38
N ALA A 116 9.40 -0.15 8.79
CA ALA A 116 10.34 0.70 9.53
C ALA A 116 9.63 1.75 10.39
N ALA A 117 8.45 2.21 10.00
CA ALA A 117 7.64 3.13 10.80
C ALA A 117 6.90 2.43 11.97
N TRP A 118 6.92 1.10 12.02
CA TRP A 118 6.24 0.30 13.03
C TRP A 118 7.25 -0.31 14.00
N SER A 119 6.84 -0.50 15.24
CA SER A 119 7.57 -1.37 16.15
C SER A 119 7.49 -2.83 15.68
N GLN A 120 8.57 -3.61 15.88
CA GLN A 120 8.65 -4.97 15.34
C GLN A 120 7.58 -5.94 15.88
N ASP A 121 7.04 -5.69 17.06
CA ASP A 121 5.92 -6.46 17.63
C ASP A 121 4.60 -6.27 16.84
N ARG A 122 4.52 -5.22 16.02
CA ARG A 122 3.38 -4.92 15.14
C ARG A 122 3.58 -5.44 13.72
N TRP A 123 4.74 -6.01 13.41
CA TRP A 123 4.99 -6.59 12.11
C TRP A 123 4.11 -7.82 11.88
N PRO A 124 3.60 -8.03 10.66
CA PRO A 124 2.81 -9.22 10.38
C PRO A 124 3.69 -10.47 10.40
N SER A 125 3.10 -11.60 10.77
CA SER A 125 3.79 -12.89 10.79
C SER A 125 4.46 -13.18 9.44
N GLY A 126 5.73 -13.55 9.46
CA GLY A 126 6.54 -13.81 8.26
C GLY A 126 7.19 -12.57 7.62
N ALA A 127 6.99 -11.36 8.16
CA ALA A 127 7.72 -10.18 7.71
C ALA A 127 9.21 -10.26 8.05
N HIS A 128 9.57 -10.70 9.25
CA HIS A 128 10.96 -10.81 9.68
C HIS A 128 11.81 -11.65 8.72
N GLU A 129 11.35 -12.85 8.38
CA GLU A 129 12.06 -13.75 7.45
C GLU A 129 12.23 -13.11 6.05
N ARG A 130 11.19 -12.45 5.54
CA ARG A 130 11.23 -11.77 4.24
C ARG A 130 12.21 -10.61 4.23
N VAL A 131 12.19 -9.76 5.27
CA VAL A 131 13.10 -8.62 5.39
C VAL A 131 14.55 -9.10 5.52
N ALA A 132 14.81 -10.13 6.34
CA ALA A 132 16.14 -10.72 6.47
C ALA A 132 16.67 -11.27 5.14
N ARG A 133 15.82 -11.99 4.38
CA ARG A 133 16.16 -12.47 3.03
C ARG A 133 16.46 -11.31 2.09
N MET A 134 15.55 -10.34 2.00
CA MET A 134 15.71 -9.16 1.13
C MET A 134 16.99 -8.37 1.43
N ALA A 135 17.38 -8.25 2.70
CA ALA A 135 18.64 -7.60 3.07
C ALA A 135 19.87 -8.35 2.51
N ALA A 136 19.80 -9.68 2.43
CA ALA A 136 20.88 -10.53 1.95
C ALA A 136 20.95 -10.60 0.42
N ASP A 137 19.81 -10.77 -0.27
CA ASP A 137 19.80 -11.23 -1.66
C ASP A 137 18.86 -10.48 -2.64
N ASP A 138 18.14 -9.43 -2.22
CA ASP A 138 17.25 -8.71 -3.16
C ASP A 138 18.08 -8.15 -4.34
N PRO A 139 17.65 -8.30 -5.60
CA PRO A 139 18.40 -7.79 -6.74
C PRO A 139 18.59 -6.27 -6.72
N ALA A 140 17.65 -5.52 -6.14
CA ALA A 140 17.70 -4.07 -6.08
C ALA A 140 18.51 -3.58 -4.87
N PRO A 141 19.61 -2.84 -5.07
CA PRO A 141 20.42 -2.33 -3.95
C PRO A 141 19.65 -1.44 -2.97
N SER A 142 18.68 -0.66 -3.47
CA SER A 142 17.82 0.19 -2.62
C SER A 142 16.96 -0.64 -1.67
N VAL A 143 16.47 -1.79 -2.12
CA VAL A 143 15.65 -2.69 -1.31
C VAL A 143 16.50 -3.37 -0.25
N ARG A 144 17.71 -3.84 -0.60
CA ARG A 144 18.66 -4.40 0.40
C ARG A 144 18.97 -3.39 1.50
N ALA A 145 19.26 -2.15 1.13
CA ALA A 145 19.54 -1.07 2.08
C ALA A 145 18.33 -0.75 2.98
N GLY A 146 17.12 -0.66 2.41
CA GLY A 146 15.90 -0.44 3.18
C GLY A 146 15.58 -1.59 4.14
N ALA A 147 15.81 -2.84 3.71
CA ALA A 147 15.63 -4.02 4.54
C ALA A 147 16.63 -4.08 5.69
N ALA A 148 17.90 -3.76 5.43
CA ALA A 148 18.92 -3.67 6.48
C ALA A 148 18.60 -2.56 7.49
N ALA A 149 18.08 -1.41 7.05
CA ALA A 149 17.67 -0.34 7.95
C ALA A 149 16.48 -0.74 8.83
N ALA A 150 15.42 -1.31 8.22
CA ALA A 150 14.24 -1.79 8.96
C ALA A 150 14.58 -2.91 9.96
N TRP A 151 15.62 -3.71 9.67
CA TRP A 151 16.14 -4.74 10.56
C TRP A 151 17.06 -4.18 11.66
N GLY A 152 17.92 -3.22 11.32
CA GLY A 152 19.01 -2.72 12.16
C GLY A 152 18.62 -1.68 13.21
N GLU A 153 17.51 -0.95 13.03
CA GLU A 153 17.04 0.06 14.00
C GLU A 153 16.58 -0.51 15.37
N VAL A 154 16.69 -1.83 15.59
CA VAL A 154 16.32 -2.49 16.87
C VAL A 154 17.49 -3.28 17.49
N ALA A 155 18.68 -3.28 16.87
CA ALA A 155 19.84 -3.92 17.51
C ALA A 155 20.51 -3.05 18.60
N GLU A 156 20.14 -1.77 18.70
CA GLU A 156 20.70 -0.80 19.67
C GLU A 156 19.68 -0.17 20.64
N ALA A 157 18.46 -0.72 20.75
CA ALA A 157 17.46 -0.29 21.75
C ALA A 157 17.16 -1.41 22.76
#